data_AF-A0A318SDB6-F1
#
_entry.id   AF-A0A318SDB6-F1
#
_cell.length_a   1.000
_cell.length_b   1.000
_cell.length_c   1.000
_cell.angle_alpha   90.00
_cell.angle_beta   90.00
_cell.angle_gamma   90.00
#
_symmetry.space_group_name_H-M   'P 1'
#
loop_
_entity.id
_entity.type
_entity.pdbx_description
1 polymer ?
#
loop_
_entity_poly.entity_id
_entity_poly.type
_entity_poly.pdbx_seq_one_letter_code
_entity_poly.pdbx_strand_id
1 'polypeptide(L)'
;MSPDEVLAMATVWGNNSTDEIGRKLRKDAPIMIAGVFSVDEEMPQDQWKRYNQDTVSYLKGKYGDRLRSVVEHTDEAFRHCHYYVVPLPGEKFDSIHSGKAPARAAKIAKLSKGEQNDAYIAGMRAFQDDFFLEVGARYGQLRFGPKRVRMTRAGWVQSKAQAKIDAMVKETRQKIYDDARLQGYNDGLADGTASAASLGNKLVWCLKNKQN
;
A
#
# COMPACT_ATOMS: atom_id res chain seq x y z
N MET A 1 -2.43 3.58 18.60
CA MET A 1 -1.85 2.90 19.77
C MET A 1 -0.37 3.17 19.78
N SER A 2 0.22 3.43 20.93
CA SER A 2 1.68 3.51 21.05
C SER A 2 2.31 2.13 20.81
N PRO A 3 3.62 2.05 20.49
CA PRO A 3 4.31 0.77 20.37
C PRO A 3 4.17 -0.12 21.61
N ASP A 4 4.22 0.46 22.82
CA ASP A 4 4.08 -0.26 24.08
C ASP A 4 2.67 -0.86 24.26
N GLU A 5 1.63 -0.11 23.90
CA GLU A 5 0.25 -0.60 23.94
C GLU A 5 0.04 -1.77 22.96
N VAL A 6 0.65 -1.69 21.77
CA VAL A 6 0.57 -2.78 20.78
C VAL A 6 1.34 -4.00 21.27
N LEU A 7 2.50 -3.82 21.90
CA LEU A 7 3.25 -4.91 22.50
C LEU A 7 2.44 -5.61 23.59
N ALA A 8 1.83 -4.84 24.50
CA ALA A 8 0.96 -5.39 25.54
C ALA A 8 -0.20 -6.20 24.93
N MET A 9 -0.84 -5.67 23.88
CA MET A 9 -1.89 -6.38 23.15
C MET A 9 -1.37 -7.68 22.51
N ALA A 10 -0.20 -7.65 21.86
CA ALA A 10 0.41 -8.82 21.26
C ALA A 10 0.76 -9.88 22.32
N THR A 11 1.24 -9.45 23.49
CA THR A 11 1.56 -10.35 24.62
C THR A 11 0.29 -11.02 25.15
N VAL A 12 -0.81 -10.27 25.31
CA VAL A 12 -2.11 -10.82 25.69
C VAL A 12 -2.61 -11.83 24.65
N TRP A 13 -2.49 -11.50 23.36
CA TRP A 13 -2.84 -12.43 22.28
C TRP A 13 -2.02 -13.71 22.34
N GLY A 14 -0.69 -13.59 22.49
CA GLY A 14 0.23 -14.74 22.54
C GLY A 14 -0.02 -15.64 23.75
N ASN A 15 -0.30 -15.07 24.92
CA ASN A 15 -0.62 -15.80 26.14
C ASN A 15 -1.92 -16.62 26.04
N ASN A 16 -2.88 -16.15 25.23
CA ASN A 16 -4.15 -16.83 24.98
C ASN A 16 -4.13 -17.70 23.70
N SER A 17 -2.99 -17.82 23.04
CA SER A 17 -2.84 -18.55 21.79
C SER A 17 -2.23 -19.94 22.00
N THR A 18 -2.53 -20.84 21.07
CA THR A 18 -2.01 -22.20 21.04
C THR A 18 -1.23 -22.49 19.77
N ASP A 19 -0.37 -23.51 19.80
CA ASP A 19 0.29 -24.05 18.61
C ASP A 19 -0.70 -24.86 17.73
N GLU A 20 -0.18 -25.51 16.69
CA GLU A 20 -0.98 -26.32 15.75
C GLU A 20 -1.57 -27.61 16.37
N ILE A 21 -1.04 -28.07 17.51
CA ILE A 21 -1.49 -29.29 18.21
C ILE A 21 -2.29 -28.92 19.47
N GLY A 22 -2.58 -27.62 19.67
CA GLY A 22 -3.37 -27.12 20.79
C GLY A 22 -2.59 -26.89 22.09
N ARG A 23 -1.26 -26.98 22.07
CA ARG A 23 -0.42 -26.66 23.24
C ARG A 23 -0.28 -25.16 23.39
N LYS A 24 -0.02 -24.69 24.62
CA LYS A 24 0.29 -23.28 24.88
C LYS A 24 1.41 -22.80 23.95
N LEU A 25 1.26 -21.59 23.40
CA LEU A 25 2.29 -20.98 22.59
C LEU A 25 3.60 -20.86 23.39
N ARG A 26 4.72 -21.14 22.73
CA ARG A 26 6.05 -21.08 23.36
C ARG A 26 6.38 -19.63 23.73
N LYS A 27 7.17 -19.43 24.79
CA LYS A 27 7.62 -18.09 25.23
C LYS A 27 8.43 -17.33 24.17
N ASP A 28 9.02 -18.04 23.23
CA ASP A 28 9.86 -17.51 22.14
C ASP A 28 9.11 -17.43 20.79
N ALA A 29 7.80 -17.70 20.80
CA ALA A 29 7.01 -17.66 19.58
C ALA A 29 6.77 -16.20 19.14
N PRO A 30 6.72 -15.95 17.82
CA PRO A 30 6.36 -14.64 17.31
C PRO A 30 4.89 -14.32 17.62
N ILE A 31 4.66 -13.11 18.11
CA ILE A 31 3.33 -12.62 18.55
C ILE A 31 2.81 -11.42 17.75
N MET A 32 3.69 -10.75 16.99
CA MET A 32 3.33 -9.60 16.15
C MET A 32 4.29 -9.45 14.98
N ILE A 33 3.85 -8.80 13.92
CA ILE A 33 4.71 -8.33 12.83
C ILE A 33 5.07 -6.88 13.14
N ALA A 34 6.36 -6.59 13.25
CA ALA A 34 6.89 -5.25 13.23
C ALA A 34 7.58 -5.04 11.88
N GLY A 35 7.07 -4.12 11.06
CA GLY A 35 7.66 -3.77 9.78
C GLY A 35 8.06 -2.31 9.72
N VAL A 36 8.93 -1.98 8.77
CA VAL A 36 9.44 -0.62 8.55
C VAL A 36 9.25 -0.24 7.09
N PHE A 37 8.82 0.98 6.84
CA PHE A 37 8.93 1.62 5.53
C PHE A 37 9.66 2.95 5.66
N SER A 38 10.48 3.27 4.67
CA SER A 38 11.38 4.42 4.69
C SER A 38 11.60 4.96 3.27
N VAL A 39 12.15 6.16 3.21
CA VAL A 39 12.49 6.85 1.97
C VAL A 39 13.91 7.43 2.04
N ASP A 40 14.48 7.72 0.87
CA ASP A 40 15.71 8.51 0.78
C ASP A 40 15.46 9.92 1.37
N GLU A 41 16.47 10.49 2.04
CA GLU A 41 16.42 11.80 2.71
C GLU A 41 16.00 12.95 1.78
N GLU A 42 16.33 12.83 0.49
CA GLU A 42 16.05 13.82 -0.54
C GLU A 42 14.58 13.93 -0.93
N MET A 43 13.70 13.05 -0.41
CA MET A 43 12.27 13.09 -0.77
C MET A 43 11.61 14.38 -0.23
N PRO A 44 11.00 15.21 -1.10
CA PRO A 44 10.25 16.40 -0.69
C PRO A 44 9.18 16.08 0.37
N GLN A 45 8.93 17.02 1.30
CA GLN A 45 8.04 16.79 2.44
C GLN A 45 6.58 16.49 2.01
N ASP A 46 6.11 17.15 0.95
CA ASP A 46 4.79 16.91 0.36
C ASP A 46 4.70 15.52 -0.29
N GLN A 47 5.76 15.09 -0.98
CA GLN A 47 5.87 13.74 -1.53
C GLN A 47 5.93 12.68 -0.44
N TRP A 48 6.67 12.93 0.65
CA TRP A 48 6.70 12.07 1.84
C TRP A 48 5.31 11.89 2.46
N LYS A 49 4.57 12.99 2.66
CA LYS A 49 3.21 12.93 3.22
C LYS A 49 2.30 12.04 2.38
N ARG A 50 2.35 12.17 1.05
CA ARG A 50 1.57 11.33 0.11
C ARG A 50 2.02 9.87 0.17
N TYR A 51 3.33 9.61 0.15
CA TYR A 51 3.90 8.27 0.26
C TYR A 51 3.48 7.57 1.55
N ASN A 52 3.54 8.28 2.68
CA ASN A 52 3.10 7.78 3.97
C ASN A 52 1.60 7.42 3.94
N GLN A 53 0.75 8.34 3.46
CA GLN A 53 -0.70 8.10 3.35
C GLN A 53 -1.05 6.91 2.44
N ASP A 54 -0.39 6.78 1.29
CA ASP A 54 -0.57 5.66 0.38
C ASP A 54 -0.09 4.35 0.99
N THR A 55 1.05 4.38 1.68
CA THR A 55 1.59 3.20 2.39
C THR A 55 0.66 2.76 3.51
N VAL A 56 0.15 3.69 4.31
CA VAL A 56 -0.84 3.39 5.36
C VAL A 56 -2.12 2.82 4.75
N SER A 57 -2.58 3.35 3.61
CA SER A 57 -3.76 2.85 2.90
C SER A 57 -3.54 1.44 2.38
N TYR A 58 -2.38 1.17 1.78
CA TYR A 58 -1.95 -0.18 1.38
C TYR A 58 -1.93 -1.15 2.58
N LEU A 59 -1.31 -0.75 3.70
CA LEU A 59 -1.22 -1.56 4.91
C LEU A 59 -2.60 -1.86 5.51
N LYS A 60 -3.51 -0.87 5.52
CA LYS A 60 -4.91 -1.07 5.93
C LYS A 60 -5.62 -2.06 5.03
N GLY A 61 -5.46 -1.95 3.70
CA GLY A 61 -6.03 -2.90 2.76
C GLY A 61 -5.49 -4.32 2.95
N LYS A 62 -4.17 -4.45 3.17
CA LYS A 62 -3.50 -5.74 3.34
C LYS A 62 -3.84 -6.44 4.64
N TYR A 63 -3.82 -5.72 5.77
CA TYR A 63 -3.91 -6.32 7.10
C TYR A 63 -5.27 -6.13 7.77
N GLY A 64 -6.08 -5.16 7.33
CA GLY A 64 -7.37 -4.81 7.93
C GLY A 64 -7.21 -4.46 9.41
N ASP A 65 -8.12 -4.96 10.24
CA ASP A 65 -8.17 -4.72 11.69
C ASP A 65 -6.94 -5.23 12.45
N ARG A 66 -6.09 -6.05 11.80
CA ARG A 66 -4.84 -6.53 12.37
C ARG A 66 -3.79 -5.43 12.45
N LEU A 67 -3.85 -4.41 11.60
CA LEU A 67 -2.95 -3.26 11.66
C LEU A 67 -3.31 -2.41 12.88
N ARG A 68 -2.47 -2.44 13.92
CA ARG A 68 -2.75 -1.78 15.20
C ARG A 68 -2.15 -0.39 15.32
N SER A 69 -0.99 -0.18 14.69
CA SER A 69 -0.33 1.12 14.73
C SER A 69 0.61 1.31 13.55
N VAL A 70 0.75 2.58 13.16
CA VAL A 70 1.80 3.10 12.29
C VAL A 70 2.35 4.34 12.97
N VAL A 71 3.65 4.35 13.26
CA VAL A 71 4.32 5.42 14.01
C VAL A 71 5.48 5.94 13.19
N GLU A 72 5.50 7.25 12.96
CA GLU A 72 6.59 7.95 12.29
C GLU A 72 7.69 8.29 13.31
N HIS A 73 8.93 7.95 12.96
CA HIS A 73 10.11 8.37 13.73
C HIS A 73 10.66 9.66 13.08
N THR A 74 10.80 10.70 13.90
CA THR A 74 11.22 12.06 13.46
C THR A 74 12.55 12.49 14.07
N ASP A 75 13.09 11.66 14.95
CA ASP A 75 14.31 11.83 15.73
C ASP A 75 15.54 11.16 15.10
N GLU A 76 15.37 10.52 13.94
CA GLU A 76 16.44 9.85 13.19
C GLU A 76 16.70 10.53 11.84
N ALA A 77 17.90 10.30 11.28
CA ALA A 77 18.34 10.96 10.04
C ALA A 77 17.49 10.59 8.81
N PHE A 78 16.96 9.37 8.76
CA PHE A 78 16.14 8.90 7.64
C PHE A 78 14.68 8.84 8.06
N ARG A 79 13.80 9.48 7.28
CA ARG A 79 12.36 9.40 7.52
C ARG A 79 11.88 7.97 7.33
N HIS A 80 11.31 7.41 8.39
CA HIS A 80 10.76 6.07 8.36
C HIS A 80 9.60 5.95 9.34
N CYS A 81 8.81 4.90 9.15
CA CYS A 81 7.72 4.56 10.04
C CYS A 81 7.79 3.09 10.40
N HIS A 82 7.49 2.79 11.66
CA HIS A 82 7.22 1.45 12.13
C HIS A 82 5.72 1.17 12.03
N TYR A 83 5.36 -0.01 11.52
CA TYR A 83 3.99 -0.50 11.59
C TYR A 83 3.94 -1.83 12.35
N TYR A 84 2.85 -2.01 13.08
CA TYR A 84 2.66 -3.17 13.94
C TYR A 84 1.35 -3.87 13.62
N VAL A 85 1.45 -5.17 13.38
CA VAL A 85 0.32 -6.05 13.06
C VAL A 85 0.21 -7.14 14.10
N VAL A 86 -0.96 -7.25 14.73
CA VAL A 86 -1.26 -8.28 15.73
C VAL A 86 -2.38 -9.16 15.18
N PRO A 87 -2.25 -10.50 15.22
CA PRO A 87 -3.32 -11.38 14.76
C PRO A 87 -4.62 -11.16 15.56
N LEU A 88 -5.76 -11.47 14.94
CA LEU A 88 -7.03 -11.44 15.65
C LEU A 88 -7.15 -12.66 16.58
N PRO A 89 -8.03 -12.61 17.60
CA PRO A 89 -8.32 -13.77 18.43
C PRO A 89 -8.70 -14.99 17.58
N GLY A 90 -8.10 -16.15 17.89
CA GLY A 90 -8.31 -17.40 17.15
C GLY A 90 -7.46 -17.58 15.89
N GLU A 91 -6.81 -16.52 15.40
CA GLU A 91 -5.87 -16.65 14.28
C GLU A 91 -4.52 -17.24 14.71
N LYS A 92 -3.69 -17.59 13.73
CA LYS A 92 -2.30 -18.00 13.95
C LYS A 92 -1.37 -16.94 13.38
N PHE A 93 -0.26 -16.65 14.05
CA PHE A 93 0.76 -15.73 13.53
C PHE A 93 1.19 -16.08 12.10
N ASP A 94 1.45 -17.37 11.87
CA ASP A 94 1.88 -17.87 10.57
C ASP A 94 0.85 -17.61 9.46
N SER A 95 -0.43 -17.42 9.78
CA SER A 95 -1.47 -17.14 8.77
C SER A 95 -1.46 -15.71 8.25
N ILE A 96 -0.91 -14.76 9.01
CA ILE A 96 -0.95 -13.33 8.67
C ILE A 96 0.38 -12.82 8.08
N HIS A 97 1.47 -13.57 8.23
CA HIS A 97 2.79 -13.18 7.73
C HIS A 97 3.02 -13.69 6.30
N SER A 98 3.31 -12.77 5.36
CA SER A 98 3.41 -13.04 3.92
C SER A 98 4.33 -14.22 3.53
N GLY A 99 5.41 -14.46 4.29
CA GLY A 99 6.28 -15.62 4.08
C GLY A 99 5.86 -16.87 4.85
N LYS A 100 5.28 -16.73 6.05
CA LYS A 100 5.00 -17.92 6.89
C LYS A 100 3.70 -18.60 6.49
N ALA A 101 2.74 -17.85 5.95
CA ALA A 101 1.49 -18.40 5.46
C ALA A 101 1.71 -19.44 4.34
N PRO A 102 2.46 -19.13 3.26
CA PRO A 102 2.75 -20.13 2.24
C PRO A 102 3.65 -21.27 2.76
N ALA A 103 4.61 -20.99 3.64
CA ALA A 103 5.43 -22.04 4.27
C ALA A 103 4.59 -23.01 5.12
N ARG A 104 3.59 -22.49 5.82
CA ARG A 104 2.60 -23.29 6.58
C ARG A 104 1.75 -24.14 5.64
N ALA A 105 1.28 -23.57 4.53
CA ALA A 105 0.55 -24.33 3.52
C ALA A 105 1.39 -25.48 2.93
N ALA A 106 2.66 -25.22 2.58
CA ALA A 106 3.61 -26.23 2.13
C ALA A 106 3.85 -27.34 3.19
N LYS A 107 3.93 -26.96 4.47
CA LYS A 107 4.06 -27.91 5.58
C LYS A 107 2.82 -28.79 5.72
N ILE A 108 1.62 -28.23 5.60
CA ILE A 108 0.35 -28.98 5.64
C ILE A 108 0.26 -29.97 4.47
N ALA A 109 0.73 -29.56 3.29
CA ALA A 109 0.89 -30.42 2.12
C ALA A 109 2.01 -31.46 2.24
N LYS A 110 2.68 -31.56 3.40
CA LYS A 110 3.78 -32.49 3.70
C LYS A 110 4.98 -32.38 2.74
N LEU A 111 5.20 -31.20 2.16
CA LEU A 111 6.38 -30.92 1.34
C LEU A 111 7.65 -30.91 2.19
N SER A 112 8.80 -31.10 1.53
CA SER A 112 10.11 -31.11 2.18
C SER A 112 10.44 -29.78 2.85
N LYS A 113 11.46 -29.79 3.73
CA LYS A 113 11.94 -28.56 4.36
C LYS A 113 12.51 -27.55 3.37
N GLY A 114 13.11 -28.02 2.27
CA GLY A 114 13.55 -27.16 1.17
C GLY A 114 12.37 -26.44 0.52
N GLU A 115 11.34 -27.18 0.13
CA GLU A 115 10.14 -26.62 -0.51
C GLU A 115 9.35 -25.68 0.41
N GLN A 116 9.30 -25.96 1.71
CA GLN A 116 8.72 -25.03 2.70
C GLN A 116 9.48 -23.69 2.74
N ASN A 117 10.81 -23.73 2.65
CA ASN A 117 11.65 -22.54 2.60
C ASN A 117 11.50 -21.80 1.26
N ASP A 118 11.38 -22.52 0.14
CA ASP A 118 11.12 -21.92 -1.17
C ASP A 118 9.76 -21.20 -1.19
N ALA A 119 8.72 -21.80 -0.60
CA ALA A 119 7.42 -21.18 -0.42
C ALA A 119 7.50 -19.90 0.44
N TYR A 120 8.31 -19.91 1.51
CA TYR A 120 8.58 -18.72 2.32
C TYR A 120 9.21 -17.60 1.50
N ILE A 121 10.28 -17.92 0.76
CA ILE A 121 11.02 -16.96 -0.07
C ILE A 121 10.11 -16.40 -1.16
N ALA A 122 9.31 -17.26 -1.81
CA ALA A 122 8.34 -16.85 -2.82
C ALA A 122 7.30 -15.88 -2.24
N GLY A 123 6.72 -16.19 -1.07
CA GLY A 123 5.76 -15.31 -0.39
C GLY A 123 6.35 -13.95 -0.03
N MET A 124 7.59 -13.91 0.47
CA MET A 124 8.27 -12.65 0.77
C MET A 124 8.63 -11.85 -0.49
N ARG A 125 8.98 -12.52 -1.59
CA ARG A 125 9.20 -11.86 -2.89
C ARG A 125 7.91 -11.25 -3.41
N ALA A 126 6.82 -12.02 -3.43
CA ALA A 126 5.51 -11.55 -3.85
C ALA A 126 5.04 -10.35 -3.03
N PHE A 127 5.27 -10.34 -1.71
CA PHE A 127 4.96 -9.17 -0.87
C PHE A 127 5.75 -7.92 -1.28
N GLN A 128 7.04 -8.05 -1.56
CA GLN A 128 7.86 -6.93 -2.04
C GLN A 128 7.47 -6.48 -3.45
N ASP A 129 7.07 -7.41 -4.32
CA ASP A 129 6.60 -7.12 -5.68
C ASP A 129 5.27 -6.35 -5.63
N ASP A 130 4.32 -6.83 -4.84
CA ASP A 130 3.02 -6.21 -4.58
C ASP A 130 3.16 -4.79 -4.02
N PHE A 131 3.93 -4.61 -2.93
CA PHE A 131 4.19 -3.27 -2.39
C PHE A 131 4.86 -2.32 -3.39
N PHE A 132 5.78 -2.84 -4.20
CA PHE A 132 6.46 -2.06 -5.23
C PHE A 132 5.48 -1.58 -6.31
N LEU A 133 4.58 -2.46 -6.78
CA LEU A 133 3.60 -2.13 -7.81
C LEU A 133 2.54 -1.13 -7.30
N GLU A 134 2.04 -1.36 -6.09
CA GLU A 134 0.97 -0.55 -5.50
C GLU A 134 1.44 0.82 -5.02
N VAL A 135 2.65 0.89 -4.45
CA VAL A 135 3.17 2.12 -3.83
C VAL A 135 4.53 2.50 -4.41
N GLY A 136 5.55 1.66 -4.20
CA GLY A 136 6.96 2.04 -4.38
C GLY A 136 7.29 2.67 -5.75
N ALA A 137 6.79 2.09 -6.84
CA ALA A 137 7.05 2.56 -8.20
C ALA A 137 6.50 3.97 -8.46
N ARG A 138 5.37 4.34 -7.84
CA ARG A 138 4.79 5.69 -7.98
C ARG A 138 5.66 6.78 -7.36
N TYR A 139 6.53 6.40 -6.44
CA TYR A 139 7.42 7.31 -5.71
C TYR A 139 8.89 7.16 -6.14
N GLY A 140 9.13 6.55 -7.30
CA GLY A 140 10.47 6.40 -7.87
C GLY A 140 11.39 5.47 -7.09
N GLN A 141 10.83 4.61 -6.23
CA GLN A 141 11.62 3.57 -5.58
C GLN A 141 11.99 2.50 -6.61
N LEU A 142 13.04 1.73 -6.31
CA LEU A 142 13.45 0.58 -7.10
C LEU A 142 13.17 -0.71 -6.35
N ARG A 143 12.65 -1.71 -7.07
CA ARG A 143 12.33 -3.02 -6.50
C ARG A 143 13.55 -3.78 -5.98
N PHE A 144 14.69 -3.62 -6.64
CA PHE A 144 15.94 -4.33 -6.33
C PHE A 144 17.06 -3.33 -6.07
N GLY A 145 17.89 -3.61 -5.06
CA GLY A 145 19.11 -2.88 -4.80
C GLY A 145 20.27 -3.26 -5.75
N PRO A 146 21.36 -2.48 -5.75
CA PRO A 146 22.44 -2.57 -6.75
C PRO A 146 23.16 -3.94 -6.73
N LYS A 147 23.35 -4.50 -5.54
CA LYS A 147 23.98 -5.81 -5.37
C LYS A 147 23.19 -6.94 -6.04
N ARG A 148 21.86 -6.85 -6.01
CA ARG A 148 20.98 -7.89 -6.58
C ARG A 148 20.96 -7.86 -8.10
N VAL A 149 21.13 -6.68 -8.70
CA VAL A 149 21.25 -6.49 -10.15
C VAL A 149 22.71 -6.47 -10.64
N ARG A 150 23.68 -6.74 -9.76
CA ARG A 150 25.14 -6.73 -10.05
C ARG A 150 25.59 -5.46 -10.78
N MET A 151 25.04 -4.31 -10.38
CA MET A 151 25.31 -3.04 -11.05
C MET A 151 26.40 -2.24 -10.34
N THR A 152 27.15 -1.44 -11.10
CA THR A 152 28.13 -0.50 -10.56
C THR A 152 27.42 0.60 -9.76
N ARG A 153 28.16 1.27 -8.87
CA ARG A 153 27.63 2.41 -8.11
C ARG A 153 27.11 3.52 -9.03
N ALA A 154 27.85 3.84 -10.10
CA ALA A 154 27.44 4.87 -11.06
C ALA A 154 26.14 4.49 -11.79
N GLY A 155 26.05 3.25 -12.29
CA GLY A 155 24.81 2.74 -12.89
C GLY A 155 23.63 2.78 -11.93
N TRP A 156 23.87 2.48 -10.64
CA TRP A 156 22.84 2.56 -9.60
C TRP A 156 22.31 3.97 -9.37
N VAL A 157 23.20 4.96 -9.30
CA VAL A 157 22.80 6.37 -9.19
C VAL A 157 21.95 6.77 -10.40
N GLN A 158 22.33 6.36 -11.61
CA GLN A 158 21.56 6.61 -12.82
C GLN A 158 20.19 5.93 -12.80
N SER A 159 20.09 4.66 -12.38
CA SER A 159 18.80 3.97 -12.28
C SER A 159 17.87 4.63 -11.24
N LYS A 160 18.41 5.10 -10.10
CA LYS A 160 17.61 5.86 -9.12
C LYS A 160 17.09 7.16 -9.73
N ALA A 161 17.94 7.89 -10.45
CA ALA A 161 17.53 9.13 -11.12
C ALA A 161 16.44 8.85 -12.17
N GLN A 162 16.61 7.81 -12.99
CA GLN A 162 15.61 7.42 -14.00
C GLN A 162 14.27 7.04 -13.36
N ALA A 163 14.27 6.25 -12.28
CA ALA A 163 13.05 5.88 -11.58
C ALA A 163 12.29 7.09 -11.01
N LYS A 164 13.01 8.09 -10.48
CA LYS A 164 12.43 9.36 -10.03
C LYS A 164 11.80 10.14 -11.21
N ILE A 165 12.48 10.20 -12.35
CA ILE A 165 11.95 10.85 -13.57
C ILE A 165 10.70 10.14 -14.06
N ASP A 166 10.72 8.81 -14.17
CA ASP A 166 9.58 8.03 -14.66
C ASP A 166 8.34 8.21 -13.77
N ALA A 167 8.54 8.24 -12.45
CA ALA A 167 7.48 8.54 -11.49
C ALA A 167 6.89 9.95 -11.71
N MET A 168 7.75 10.96 -11.89
CA MET A 168 7.33 12.34 -12.14
C MET A 168 6.57 12.47 -13.47
N VAL A 169 7.04 11.82 -14.54
CA VAL A 169 6.37 11.79 -15.85
C VAL A 169 5.00 11.14 -15.74
N LYS A 170 4.88 10.02 -15.02
CA LYS A 170 3.61 9.34 -14.78
C LYS A 170 2.63 10.22 -14.01
N GLU A 171 3.08 10.90 -12.96
CA GLU A 171 2.25 11.82 -12.19
C GLU A 171 1.76 13.00 -13.05
N THR A 172 2.67 13.61 -13.81
CA THR A 172 2.34 14.75 -14.69
C THR A 172 1.33 14.34 -15.74
N ARG A 173 1.53 13.18 -16.36
CA ARG A 173 0.60 12.60 -17.32
C ARG A 173 -0.78 12.35 -16.72
N GLN A 174 -0.86 11.86 -15.48
CA GLN A 174 -2.13 11.64 -14.79
C GLN A 174 -2.87 12.95 -14.56
N LYS A 175 -2.18 14.00 -14.08
CA LYS A 175 -2.79 15.32 -13.88
C LYS A 175 -3.37 15.88 -15.17
N ILE A 176 -2.62 15.79 -16.28
CA ILE A 176 -3.09 16.21 -17.60
C ILE A 176 -4.38 15.47 -18.00
N TYR A 177 -4.46 14.15 -17.75
CA TYR A 177 -5.69 13.40 -18.02
C TYR A 177 -6.86 13.81 -17.13
N ASP A 178 -6.62 14.04 -15.84
CA ASP A 178 -7.66 14.43 -14.89
C ASP A 178 -8.20 15.83 -15.20
N ASP A 179 -7.31 16.77 -15.55
CA ASP A 179 -7.67 18.13 -15.98
C ASP A 179 -8.48 18.10 -17.28
N ALA A 180 -8.04 17.32 -18.28
CA ALA A 180 -8.77 17.15 -19.53
C ALA A 180 -10.15 16.51 -19.32
N ARG A 181 -10.25 15.54 -18.39
CA ARG A 181 -11.52 14.91 -18.02
C ARG A 181 -12.47 15.90 -17.35
N LEU A 182 -11.96 16.71 -16.41
CA LEU A 182 -12.74 17.72 -15.71
C LEU A 182 -13.23 18.81 -16.67
N GLN A 183 -12.35 19.26 -17.58
CA GLN A 183 -12.71 20.20 -18.62
C GLN A 183 -13.83 19.65 -19.51
N GLY A 184 -13.69 18.42 -20.02
CA GLY A 184 -14.75 17.80 -20.84
C GLY A 184 -16.08 17.62 -20.10
N TYR A 185 -16.05 17.33 -18.78
CA TYR A 185 -17.26 17.31 -17.96
C TYR A 185 -17.92 18.69 -17.87
N ASN A 186 -17.14 19.74 -17.63
CA ASN A 186 -17.65 21.11 -17.54
C ASN A 186 -18.19 21.61 -18.88
N ASP A 187 -17.51 21.31 -19.98
CA ASP A 187 -17.95 21.65 -21.34
C ASP A 187 -19.28 20.96 -21.66
N GLY A 188 -19.42 19.67 -21.35
CA GLY A 188 -20.68 18.94 -21.54
C GLY A 188 -21.84 19.48 -20.68
N LEU A 189 -21.55 19.93 -19.45
CA LEU A 189 -22.53 20.60 -18.60
C LEU A 189 -22.97 21.95 -19.20
N ALA A 190 -22.03 22.74 -19.73
CA ALA A 190 -22.32 24.00 -20.39
C ALA A 190 -23.19 23.81 -21.64
N ASP A 191 -22.87 22.83 -22.48
CA ASP A 191 -23.64 22.50 -23.68
C ASP A 191 -25.06 22.01 -23.33
N GLY A 192 -25.18 21.16 -22.30
CA GLY A 192 -26.47 20.66 -21.82
C GLY A 192 -27.37 21.77 -21.27
N THR A 193 -26.82 22.69 -20.49
CA THR A 193 -27.56 23.84 -19.95
C THR A 193 -28.00 24.81 -21.04
N ALA A 194 -27.14 25.09 -22.03
CA ALA A 194 -27.47 25.91 -23.19
C ALA A 194 -28.59 25.27 -24.03
N SER A 195 -28.51 23.96 -24.27
CA SER A 195 -29.54 23.21 -24.99
C SER A 195 -30.89 23.24 -24.26
N ALA A 196 -30.91 23.01 -22.94
CA ALA A 196 -32.10 23.08 -22.11
C ALA A 196 -32.74 24.48 -22.11
N ALA A 197 -31.94 25.54 -22.03
CA ALA A 197 -32.42 26.92 -22.14
C ALA A 197 -33.07 27.20 -23.51
N SER A 198 -32.47 26.69 -24.59
CA SER A 198 -33.02 26.83 -25.94
C SER A 198 -34.38 26.10 -26.11
N LEU A 199 -34.52 24.92 -25.50
CA LEU A 199 -35.76 24.13 -25.50
C LEU A 199 -36.85 24.82 -24.69
N GLY A 200 -36.51 25.35 -23.50
CA GLY A 200 -37.44 26.14 -22.69
C GLY A 200 -37.98 27.35 -23.45
N ASN A 201 -37.12 28.10 -24.12
CA ASN A 201 -37.51 29.26 -24.94
C ASN A 201 -38.43 28.86 -26.10
N LYS A 202 -38.14 27.75 -26.80
CA LYS A 202 -39.02 27.20 -27.86
C LYS A 202 -40.39 26.78 -27.32
N LEU A 203 -40.45 26.12 -26.17
CA LEU A 203 -41.69 25.71 -25.52
C LEU A 203 -42.56 26.92 -25.14
N VAL A 204 -41.96 27.95 -24.53
CA VAL A 204 -42.65 29.20 -24.19
C VAL A 204 -43.21 29.89 -25.44
N TRP A 205 -42.43 29.94 -26.53
CA TRP A 205 -42.89 30.50 -27.80
C TRP A 205 -44.05 29.70 -28.40
N CYS A 206 -43.98 28.36 -28.41
CA CYS A 206 -45.06 27.50 -28.90
C CYS A 206 -46.36 27.66 -28.08
N LEU A 207 -46.26 27.79 -26.76
CA LEU A 207 -47.44 27.98 -25.90
C LEU A 207 -48.13 29.32 -26.16
N LYS A 208 -47.37 30.39 -26.36
CA LYS A 208 -47.91 31.72 -26.67
C LYS A 208 -48.62 31.78 -28.03
N ASN A 209 -48.15 31.01 -29.02
CA ASN A 209 -48.73 31.01 -30.37
C ASN A 209 -49.87 30.01 -30.60
N LYS A 210 -50.22 29.18 -29.60
CA LYS A 210 -51.40 28.28 -29.64
C LYS A 210 -52.68 28.90 -29.08
N GLN A 211 -52.62 30.12 -28.54
CA GLN A 211 -53.76 30.84 -27.96
C GLN A 211 -54.39 31.88 -28.89
N ASN A 212 -53.93 31.95 -30.16
CA ASN A 212 -54.52 32.72 -31.25
C ASN A 212 -55.06 31.76 -32.32
#